data_AF-A0AAE6WKL5-F1
#
_entry.id   AF-A0AAE6WKL5-F1
#
_cell.length_a   1.000
_cell.length_b   1.000
_cell.length_c   1.000
_cell.angle_alpha   90.00
_cell.angle_beta   90.00
_cell.angle_gamma   90.00
#
_symmetry.space_group_name_H-M   'P 1'
#
loop_
_entity.id
_entity.type
_entity.pdbx_description
1 polymer ?
#
loop_
_entity_poly.entity_id
_entity_poly.type
_entity_poly.pdbx_seq_one_letter_code
_entity_poly.pdbx_strand_id
1 'polypeptide(L)'
;MQWNVEELQGFEAVRPYYDSAILPHYIFDKKLSIATNATRMGYLSSLAMAVEQRLKGRIVLFPLMYQIKEDAAGPNEIQLPNEFDYNFILRFSGIDVHLPQYQDVDTHVEFLTISDEDLESEIRFQITCDVLYQEILQIWQKHKR
;
A
#
# COMPACT_ATOMS: atom_id res chain seq x y z
N MET A 1 -3.85 -0.73 -10.96
CA MET A 1 -3.10 -0.80 -12.23
C MET A 1 -2.64 -2.23 -12.43
N GLN A 2 -2.87 -2.83 -13.61
CA GLN A 2 -2.22 -4.07 -14.01
C GLN A 2 -1.05 -3.70 -14.89
N TRP A 3 0.11 -3.42 -14.27
CA TRP A 3 1.34 -3.04 -14.95
C TRP A 3 1.61 -3.96 -16.14
N ASN A 4 1.35 -3.45 -17.33
CA ASN A 4 1.77 -4.10 -18.57
C ASN A 4 3.03 -3.40 -19.11
N VAL A 5 3.68 -4.02 -20.10
CA VAL A 5 4.96 -3.53 -20.64
C VAL A 5 4.82 -2.13 -21.25
N GLU A 6 3.66 -1.79 -21.81
CA GLU A 6 3.39 -0.47 -22.41
C GLU A 6 3.22 0.60 -21.32
N GLU A 7 2.51 0.27 -20.24
CA GLU A 7 2.36 1.13 -19.06
C GLU A 7 3.70 1.38 -18.36
N LEU A 8 4.58 0.36 -18.30
CA LEU A 8 5.94 0.49 -17.78
C LEU A 8 6.78 1.47 -18.59
N GLN A 9 6.73 1.38 -19.93
CA GLN A 9 7.45 2.32 -20.79
C GLN A 9 6.97 3.76 -20.62
N GLY A 10 5.64 3.95 -20.50
CA GLY A 10 5.05 5.25 -20.17
C GLY A 10 5.47 5.75 -18.79
N PHE A 11 5.54 4.85 -17.81
CA PHE A 11 5.99 5.16 -16.45
C PHE A 11 7.45 5.61 -16.42
N GLU A 12 8.37 4.95 -17.12
CA GLU A 12 9.79 5.35 -17.14
C GLU A 12 9.99 6.81 -17.58
N ALA A 13 9.18 7.29 -18.53
CA ALA A 13 9.23 8.68 -18.98
C ALA A 13 8.79 9.69 -17.91
N VAL A 14 7.91 9.29 -17.00
CA VAL A 14 7.38 10.14 -15.92
C VAL A 14 7.96 9.81 -14.55
N ARG A 15 8.75 8.73 -14.42
CA ARG A 15 9.37 8.25 -13.18
C ARG A 15 10.06 9.33 -12.35
N PRO A 16 10.78 10.32 -12.93
CA PRO A 16 11.40 11.39 -12.15
C PRO A 16 10.43 12.24 -11.31
N TYR A 17 9.13 12.19 -11.61
CA TYR A 17 8.09 12.88 -10.84
C TYR A 17 7.49 12.01 -9.73
N TYR A 18 7.71 10.70 -9.75
CA TYR A 18 7.19 9.75 -8.77
C TYR A 18 8.29 9.39 -7.77
N ASP A 19 8.23 9.96 -6.58
CA ASP A 19 9.17 9.71 -5.48
C ASP A 19 8.63 8.70 -4.46
N SER A 20 7.38 8.25 -4.62
CA SER A 20 6.67 7.47 -3.62
C SER A 20 5.92 6.29 -4.21
N ALA A 21 5.86 5.18 -3.48
CA ALA A 21 5.03 4.01 -3.79
C ALA A 21 3.96 3.79 -2.71
N ILE A 22 2.75 3.39 -3.11
CA ILE A 22 1.72 2.83 -2.21
C ILE A 22 1.54 1.35 -2.50
N LEU A 23 1.69 0.54 -1.46
CA LEU A 23 1.70 -0.91 -1.53
C LEU A 23 0.56 -1.48 -0.68
N PRO A 24 -0.59 -1.86 -1.28
CA PRO A 24 -1.63 -2.54 -0.54
C PRO A 24 -1.14 -3.96 -0.18
N HIS A 25 -1.12 -4.26 1.11
CA HIS A 25 -0.63 -5.52 1.67
C HIS A 25 -1.76 -6.28 2.38
N TYR A 26 -2.06 -7.46 1.88
CA TYR A 26 -3.08 -8.34 2.44
C TYR A 26 -2.50 -9.68 2.87
N ILE A 27 -2.75 -10.05 4.12
CA ILE A 27 -2.46 -11.40 4.63
C ILE A 27 -3.76 -12.18 4.70
N PHE A 28 -3.79 -13.31 4.00
CA PHE A 28 -4.90 -14.25 4.04
C PHE A 28 -5.08 -14.81 5.45
N ASP A 29 -6.31 -14.72 5.96
CA ASP A 29 -6.70 -15.31 7.22
C ASP A 29 -7.65 -16.49 6.97
N LYS A 30 -7.13 -17.70 7.22
CA LYS A 30 -7.88 -18.95 7.11
C LYS A 30 -9.07 -19.04 8.07
N LYS A 31 -9.12 -18.19 9.11
CA LYS A 31 -10.25 -18.11 10.04
C LYS A 31 -11.44 -17.36 9.44
N LEU A 32 -11.22 -16.57 8.40
CA LEU A 32 -12.25 -15.82 7.69
C LEU A 32 -12.77 -16.63 6.50
N SER A 33 -14.01 -16.37 6.10
CA SER A 33 -14.57 -16.98 4.89
C SER A 33 -13.82 -16.48 3.64
N ILE A 34 -13.91 -17.24 2.53
CA ILE A 34 -13.35 -16.80 1.23
C ILE A 34 -13.97 -15.48 0.79
N ALA A 35 -15.28 -15.31 0.98
CA ALA A 35 -16.00 -14.09 0.65
C ALA A 35 -15.46 -12.89 1.47
N THR A 36 -15.26 -13.08 2.78
CA THR A 36 -14.69 -12.04 3.65
C THR A 36 -13.27 -11.67 3.23
N ASN A 37 -12.42 -12.65 2.91
CA ASN A 37 -11.08 -12.39 2.40
C ASN A 37 -11.13 -11.58 1.10
N ALA A 38 -12.00 -11.97 0.16
CA ALA A 38 -12.17 -11.27 -1.11
C ALA A 38 -12.65 -9.82 -0.92
N THR A 39 -13.62 -9.59 -0.02
CA THR A 39 -14.09 -8.23 0.32
C THR A 39 -12.97 -7.37 0.89
N ARG A 40 -12.19 -7.90 1.84
CA ARG A 40 -11.05 -7.19 2.44
C ARG A 40 -9.97 -6.84 1.41
N MET A 41 -9.62 -7.78 0.54
CA MET A 41 -8.67 -7.57 -0.56
C MET A 41 -9.17 -6.48 -1.52
N GLY A 42 -10.43 -6.59 -1.96
CA GLY A 42 -11.04 -5.63 -2.87
C GLY A 42 -11.10 -4.22 -2.27
N TYR A 43 -11.47 -4.12 -0.98
CA TYR A 43 -11.49 -2.85 -0.26
C TYR A 43 -10.10 -2.20 -0.22
N LEU A 44 -9.08 -2.97 0.17
CA LEU A 44 -7.71 -2.47 0.27
C LEU A 44 -7.18 -1.97 -1.07
N SER A 45 -7.39 -2.73 -2.15
CA SER A 45 -7.01 -2.33 -3.51
C SER A 45 -7.76 -1.08 -3.98
N SER A 46 -9.06 -1.00 -3.70
CA SER A 46 -9.90 0.14 -4.09
C SER A 46 -9.48 1.41 -3.35
N LEU A 47 -9.15 1.29 -2.06
CA LEU A 47 -8.69 2.39 -1.24
C LEU A 47 -7.32 2.89 -1.69
N ALA A 48 -6.36 2.00 -1.95
CA ALA A 48 -5.05 2.38 -2.47
C ALA A 48 -5.15 3.11 -3.82
N MET A 49 -6.05 2.65 -4.70
CA MET A 49 -6.33 3.31 -5.97
C MET A 49 -6.97 4.69 -5.79
N ALA A 50 -7.93 4.85 -4.87
CA ALA A 50 -8.55 6.14 -4.60
C ALA A 50 -7.54 7.16 -4.02
N VAL A 51 -6.62 6.69 -3.17
CA VAL A 51 -5.53 7.52 -2.62
C VAL A 51 -4.54 7.90 -3.72
N GLU A 52 -4.11 6.96 -4.56
CA GLU A 52 -3.22 7.24 -5.69
C GLU A 52 -3.81 8.29 -6.63
N GLN A 53 -5.09 8.19 -6.98
CA GLN A 53 -5.75 9.16 -7.87
C GLN A 53 -5.69 10.59 -7.34
N ARG A 54 -5.73 10.78 -6.02
CA ARG A 54 -5.64 12.10 -5.36
C ARG A 54 -4.20 12.63 -5.27
N LEU A 55 -3.22 11.73 -5.32
CA LEU A 55 -1.79 12.01 -5.22
C LEU A 55 -1.06 11.73 -6.55
N LYS A 56 -1.83 11.68 -7.64
CA LYS A 56 -1.37 11.31 -8.96
C LYS A 56 -0.23 12.22 -9.41
N GLY A 57 0.79 11.62 -10.02
CA GLY A 57 1.98 12.34 -10.46
C GLY A 57 3.08 12.44 -9.42
N ARG A 58 2.89 11.86 -8.22
CA ARG A 58 3.94 11.74 -7.19
C ARG A 58 3.97 10.37 -6.52
N ILE A 59 2.82 9.73 -6.35
CA ILE A 59 2.73 8.36 -5.82
C ILE A 59 2.34 7.36 -6.90
N VAL A 60 2.94 6.18 -6.87
CA VAL A 60 2.63 5.08 -7.78
C VAL A 60 1.95 3.93 -7.04
N LEU A 61 0.88 3.37 -7.60
CA LEU A 61 0.18 2.22 -7.03
C LEU A 61 0.83 0.90 -7.48
N PHE A 62 1.32 0.14 -6.51
CA PHE A 62 1.79 -1.23 -6.74
C PHE A 62 0.64 -2.25 -6.73
N PRO A 63 0.84 -3.43 -7.38
CA PRO A 63 -0.07 -4.56 -7.24
C PRO A 63 -0.31 -4.96 -5.78
N LEU A 64 -1.47 -5.55 -5.50
CA LEU A 64 -1.78 -6.11 -4.18
C LEU A 64 -0.76 -7.18 -3.80
N MET A 65 -0.05 -6.95 -2.71
CA MET A 65 0.87 -7.92 -2.12
C MET A 65 0.07 -8.88 -1.27
N TYR A 66 -0.11 -10.11 -1.78
CA TYR A 66 -0.88 -11.16 -1.12
C TYR A 66 0.06 -12.17 -0.45
N GLN A 67 -0.18 -12.47 0.82
CA GLN A 67 0.58 -13.46 1.59
C GLN A 67 -0.33 -14.45 2.30
N ILE A 68 0.12 -15.70 2.45
CA ILE A 68 -0.56 -16.74 3.24
C ILE A 68 0.33 -17.05 4.45
N LYS A 69 -0.21 -16.88 5.66
CA LYS A 69 0.56 -16.99 6.92
C LYS A 69 1.17 -18.38 7.20
N GLU A 70 0.69 -19.43 6.55
CA GLU A 70 1.11 -20.82 6.79
C GLU A 70 2.33 -21.27 5.97
N ASP A 71 2.64 -20.62 4.84
CA ASP A 71 3.73 -21.03 3.94
C ASP A 71 5.09 -20.38 4.27
N ALA A 72 5.12 -19.45 5.23
CA ALA A 72 6.35 -18.79 5.64
C ALA A 72 6.96 -19.56 6.84
N ALA A 73 7.91 -20.45 6.57
CA ALA A 73 8.80 -21.02 7.59
C ALA A 73 9.77 -19.96 8.21
N GLY A 74 9.52 -18.67 7.97
CA GLY A 74 10.28 -17.51 8.43
C GLY A 74 9.35 -16.30 8.60
N PRO A 75 9.88 -15.13 9.00
CA PRO A 75 9.08 -13.91 9.13
C PRO A 75 8.43 -13.54 7.79
N ASN A 76 7.19 -13.06 7.82
CA ASN A 76 6.54 -12.48 6.65
C ASN A 76 7.29 -11.20 6.26
N GLU A 77 8.27 -11.33 5.37
CA GLU A 77 9.03 -10.20 4.84
C GLU A 77 8.28 -9.59 3.66
N ILE A 78 8.15 -8.27 3.67
CA ILE A 78 7.66 -7.52 2.50
C ILE A 78 8.87 -7.14 1.66
N GLN A 79 8.85 -7.49 0.37
CA GLN A 79 9.80 -6.93 -0.59
C GLN A 79 9.32 -5.54 -1.00
N LEU A 80 10.19 -4.54 -0.84
CA LEU A 80 9.90 -3.16 -1.19
C LEU A 80 10.68 -2.77 -2.44
N PRO A 81 10.10 -1.97 -3.34
CA PRO A 81 10.84 -1.35 -4.42
C PRO A 81 11.85 -0.37 -3.83
N ASN A 82 13.08 -0.41 -4.35
CA ASN A 82 14.18 0.42 -3.89
C ASN A 82 14.30 1.73 -4.68
N GLU A 83 13.46 1.93 -5.70
CA GLU A 83 13.49 3.08 -6.59
C GLU A 83 12.70 4.29 -6.07
N PHE A 84 12.11 4.20 -4.88
CA PHE A 84 11.26 5.24 -4.28
C PHE A 84 11.81 5.68 -2.92
N ASP A 85 11.80 7.00 -2.70
CA ASP A 85 12.18 7.63 -1.43
C ASP A 85 11.17 7.29 -0.32
N TYR A 86 9.90 7.11 -0.68
CA TYR A 86 8.83 6.76 0.26
C TYR A 86 8.08 5.49 -0.15
N ASN A 87 7.92 4.56 0.78
CA ASN A 87 7.15 3.33 0.62
C ASN A 87 6.02 3.29 1.66
N PHE A 88 4.79 3.52 1.22
CA PHE A 88 3.59 3.51 2.04
C PHE A 88 2.90 2.15 1.98
N ILE A 89 2.97 1.37 3.06
CA ILE A 89 2.39 0.03 3.13
C ILE A 89 0.99 0.14 3.73
N LEU A 90 -0.04 -0.01 2.89
CA LEU A 90 -1.44 0.05 3.29
C LEU A 90 -1.92 -1.34 3.74
N ARG A 91 -2.36 -1.48 4.99
CA ARG A 91 -2.76 -2.77 5.58
C ARG A 91 -3.89 -2.64 6.59
N PHE A 92 -4.54 -3.76 6.92
CA PHE A 92 -5.45 -3.79 8.08
C PHE A 92 -4.67 -3.78 9.41
N SER A 93 -5.32 -3.26 10.45
CA SER A 93 -4.82 -3.33 11.83
C SER A 93 -4.68 -4.78 12.32
N GLY A 94 -3.85 -4.99 13.34
CA GLY A 94 -3.61 -6.32 13.92
C GLY A 94 -2.76 -7.26 13.06
N ILE A 95 -2.17 -6.76 11.98
CA ILE A 95 -1.24 -7.50 11.13
C ILE A 95 0.19 -7.14 11.54
N ASP A 96 0.90 -8.09 12.16
CA ASP A 96 2.34 -8.00 12.41
C ASP A 96 3.12 -8.41 11.17
N VAL A 97 4.02 -7.53 10.73
CA VAL A 97 4.86 -7.76 9.54
C VAL A 97 6.26 -7.25 9.83
N HIS A 98 7.26 -7.99 9.35
CA HIS A 98 8.65 -7.59 9.47
C HIS A 98 9.10 -6.89 8.19
N LEU A 99 9.78 -5.77 8.37
CA LEU A 99 10.48 -5.09 7.29
C LEU A 99 11.81 -5.80 7.01
N PRO A 100 12.25 -5.86 5.74
CA PRO A 100 13.53 -6.47 5.39
C PRO A 100 14.69 -5.66 5.98
N GLN A 101 15.78 -6.33 6.35
CA GLN A 101 16.95 -5.68 6.95
C GLN A 101 17.79 -4.86 5.95
N TYR A 102 17.59 -5.04 4.65
CA TYR A 102 18.38 -4.42 3.58
C TYR A 102 17.86 -3.06 3.11
N GLN A 103 17.06 -2.35 3.92
CA GLN A 103 16.56 -1.03 3.54
C GLN A 103 17.72 -0.05 3.42
N ASP A 104 17.75 0.68 2.30
CA ASP A 104 18.69 1.78 2.13
C ASP A 104 18.41 2.86 3.19
N VAL A 105 19.45 3.48 3.72
CA VAL A 105 19.37 4.38 4.89
C VAL A 105 18.45 5.59 4.63
N ASP A 106 18.28 5.94 3.35
CA ASP A 106 17.51 7.10 2.90
C ASP A 106 16.07 6.76 2.47
N THR A 107 15.68 5.48 2.44
CA THR A 107 14.30 5.08 2.09
C THR A 107 13.37 5.17 3.31
N HIS A 108 12.31 5.97 3.22
CA HIS A 108 11.28 6.06 4.25
C HIS A 108 10.19 5.01 4.03
N VAL A 109 9.91 4.23 5.07
CA VAL A 109 8.87 3.19 5.04
C VAL A 109 7.84 3.46 6.13
N GLU A 110 6.59 3.61 5.74
CA GLU A 110 5.49 3.97 6.63
C GLU A 110 4.32 3.00 6.50
N PHE A 111 3.80 2.55 7.64
CA PHE A 111 2.64 1.67 7.68
C PHE A 111 1.36 2.51 7.81
N LEU A 112 0.53 2.46 6.78
CA LEU A 112 -0.81 3.04 6.79
C LEU A 112 -1.81 1.96 7.23
N THR A 113 -2.19 1.96 8.51
CA THR A 113 -3.11 0.95 9.06
C THR A 113 -4.56 1.41 9.02
N ILE A 114 -5.44 0.56 8.50
CA ILE A 114 -6.90 0.79 8.43
C ILE A 114 -7.69 -0.25 9.26
N SER A 115 -8.91 0.12 9.65
CA SER A 115 -9.86 -0.79 10.32
C SER A 115 -10.49 -1.75 9.32
N ASP A 116 -10.94 -2.92 9.79
CA ASP A 116 -11.74 -3.89 9.02
C ASP A 116 -13.26 -3.78 9.28
N GLU A 117 -13.68 -2.73 9.98
CA GLU A 117 -15.09 -2.44 10.26
C GLU A 117 -15.82 -1.79 9.09
N ASP A 118 -17.07 -2.18 8.88
CA ASP A 118 -18.03 -1.52 7.98
C ASP A 118 -17.49 -1.24 6.57
N LEU A 119 -16.77 -2.22 5.99
CA LEU A 119 -16.09 -2.09 4.70
C LEU A 119 -17.03 -1.79 3.51
N GLU A 120 -18.32 -2.07 3.66
CA GLU A 120 -19.34 -1.78 2.65
C GLU A 120 -19.87 -0.33 2.73
N SER A 121 -19.49 0.43 3.76
CA SER A 121 -19.90 1.81 3.94
C SER A 121 -19.12 2.75 3.02
N GLU A 122 -19.81 3.33 2.04
CA GLU A 122 -19.24 4.34 1.14
C GLU A 122 -18.74 5.58 1.90
N ILE A 123 -19.48 6.02 2.94
CA ILE A 123 -19.08 7.17 3.75
C ILE A 123 -17.77 6.88 4.48
N ARG A 124 -17.64 5.71 5.12
CA ARG A 124 -16.38 5.34 5.79
C ARG A 124 -15.24 5.18 4.78
N PHE A 125 -15.52 4.66 3.59
CA PHE A 125 -14.52 4.57 2.53
C PHE A 125 -13.96 5.96 2.16
N GLN A 126 -14.82 6.94 1.92
CA GLN A 126 -14.39 8.31 1.58
C GLN A 126 -13.61 8.97 2.73
N ILE A 127 -14.11 8.85 3.97
CA ILE A 127 -13.41 9.38 5.15
C ILE A 127 -12.02 8.75 5.29
N THR A 128 -11.92 7.43 5.13
CA THR A 128 -10.63 6.73 5.24
C THR A 128 -9.68 7.19 4.14
N CYS A 129 -10.16 7.38 2.91
CA CYS A 129 -9.37 7.93 1.81
C CYS A 129 -8.88 9.35 2.11
N ASP A 130 -9.75 10.23 2.63
CA ASP A 130 -9.40 11.60 3.03
C ASP A 130 -8.29 11.60 4.10
N VAL A 131 -8.43 10.76 5.13
CA VAL A 131 -7.46 10.64 6.22
C VAL A 131 -6.12 10.15 5.69
N LEU A 132 -6.09 9.07 4.90
CA LEU A 132 -4.85 8.54 4.32
C LEU A 132 -4.15 9.54 3.42
N TYR A 133 -4.91 10.29 2.62
CA TYR A 133 -4.38 11.37 1.79
C TYR A 133 -3.67 12.43 2.65
N GLN A 134 -4.32 12.90 3.72
CA GLN A 134 -3.73 13.91 4.62
C GLN A 134 -2.50 13.37 5.34
N GLU A 135 -2.53 12.11 5.78
CA GLU A 135 -1.39 11.47 6.47
C GLU A 135 -0.15 11.43 5.57
N ILE A 136 -0.31 11.01 4.31
CA ILE A 136 0.79 10.99 3.33
C ILE A 136 1.36 12.39 3.10
N LEU A 137 0.50 13.41 2.98
CA LEU A 137 0.97 14.79 2.83
C LEU A 137 1.78 15.26 4.05
N GLN A 138 1.35 14.91 5.26
CA GLN A 138 2.06 15.26 6.49
C GLN A 138 3.41 14.57 6.57
N ILE A 139 3.49 13.29 6.21
CA ILE A 139 4.75 12.54 6.15
C ILE A 139 5.71 13.22 5.17
N TRP A 140 5.27 13.52 3.95
CA TRP A 140 6.11 14.24 2.99
C TRP A 140 6.58 15.61 3.49
N GLN A 141 5.73 16.36 4.22
CA GLN A 141 6.11 17.66 4.77
C GLN A 141 7.15 17.53 5.89
N LYS A 142 7.00 16.52 6.76
CA LYS A 142 7.93 16.26 7.86
C LYS A 142 9.32 15.87 7.38
N HIS A 143 9.40 15.20 6.23
CA HIS A 143 10.64 14.65 5.67
C HIS A 143 11.24 15.47 4.51
N LYS A 144 10.57 16.53 4.05
CA LYS A 144 11.17 17.56 3.19
C LYS A 144 12.27 18.31 3.96
N ARG A 145 13.53 17.90 3.77
CA ARG A 145 14.72 18.69 4.13
C ARG A 145 15.15 19.57 2.97
#